data_AF-A0A0F9C619-F1
#
_entry.id   AF-A0A0F9C619-F1
#
_cell.length_a   1.000
_cell.length_b   1.000
_cell.length_c   1.000
_cell.angle_alpha   90.00
_cell.angle_beta   90.00
_cell.angle_gamma   90.00
#
_symmetry.space_group_name_H-M   'P 1'
#
loop_
_entity.id
_entity.type
_entity.pdbx_description
1 polymer ?
#
loop_
_entity_poly.entity_id
_entity_poly.type
_entity_poly.pdbx_seq_one_letter_code
_entity_poly.pdbx_strand_id
1 'polypeptide(L)'
;MLKFRERPVVVEAFHMTEARSNDNSEWPSWLHAAWQSDGGKGCMWIDKDAPKRAFVLGTREGVHRITWDDWIIRGIEGELYACKPDIFEATYEPVLVASAFPPGEIGRLD
;
A
#
# COMPACT_ATOMS: atom_id res chain seq x y z
N MET A 1 3.26 6.46 37.63
CA MET A 1 3.31 5.65 36.40
C MET A 1 3.06 6.56 35.20
N LEU A 2 3.89 6.47 34.17
CA LEU A 2 3.68 7.21 32.93
C LEU A 2 2.76 6.41 32.01
N LYS A 3 1.83 7.11 31.34
CA LYS A 3 0.94 6.55 30.32
C LYS A 3 1.23 7.26 29.00
N PHE A 4 1.22 6.52 27.91
CA PHE A 4 1.48 7.02 26.57
C PHE A 4 0.32 6.62 25.65
N ARG A 5 0.12 7.39 24.57
CA ARG A 5 -0.79 7.07 23.47
C ARG A 5 0.02 7.00 22.18
N GLU A 6 -0.42 6.18 21.23
CA GLU A 6 0.12 6.25 19.87
C GLU A 6 -0.19 7.61 19.23
N ARG A 7 0.68 8.02 18.31
CA ARG A 7 0.44 9.21 17.50
C ARG A 7 -0.60 8.86 16.43
N PRO A 8 -1.51 9.77 16.07
CA PRO A 8 -2.36 9.58 14.90
C PRO A 8 -1.47 9.56 13.65
N VAL A 9 -1.68 8.57 12.78
CA VAL A 9 -0.90 8.37 11.56
C VAL A 9 -1.85 8.21 10.38
N VAL A 10 -1.51 8.82 9.24
CA VAL A 10 -2.19 8.60 7.96
C VAL A 10 -1.28 7.72 7.12
N VAL A 11 -1.84 6.68 6.52
CA VAL A 11 -1.12 5.72 5.69
C VAL A 11 -1.60 5.79 4.25
N GLU A 12 -0.74 5.42 3.30
CA GLU A 12 -1.15 5.09 1.94
C GLU A 12 -1.46 3.58 1.89
N ALA A 13 -2.55 3.21 1.21
CA ALA A 13 -2.92 1.80 1.07
C ALA A 13 -3.44 1.51 -0.33
N PHE A 14 -3.14 0.31 -0.83
CA PHE A 14 -3.57 -0.19 -2.12
C PHE A 14 -4.35 -1.49 -1.96
N HIS A 15 -5.61 -1.50 -2.38
CA HIS A 15 -6.45 -2.70 -2.36
C HIS A 15 -6.09 -3.65 -3.51
N MET A 16 -5.53 -4.82 -3.18
CA MET A 16 -5.04 -5.81 -4.15
C MET A 16 -6.14 -6.79 -4.54
N THR A 17 -6.98 -6.38 -5.50
CA THR A 17 -7.97 -7.27 -6.11
C THR A 17 -7.35 -8.08 -7.26
N GLU A 18 -8.00 -9.17 -7.67
CA GLU A 18 -7.54 -9.98 -8.82
C GLU A 18 -7.44 -9.14 -10.11
N ALA A 19 -8.42 -8.28 -10.38
CA ALA A 19 -8.41 -7.39 -11.56
C ALA A 19 -7.19 -6.46 -11.56
N ARG A 20 -6.92 -5.80 -10.42
CA ARG A 20 -5.80 -4.87 -10.24
C ARG A 20 -4.45 -5.60 -10.14
N SER A 21 -4.45 -6.92 -9.94
CA SER A 21 -3.24 -7.75 -10.02
C SER A 21 -2.83 -8.08 -11.47
N ASN A 22 -3.80 -8.12 -12.38
CA ASN A 22 -3.61 -8.42 -13.79
C ASN A 22 -3.27 -7.17 -14.60
N ASP A 23 -3.79 -6.03 -14.19
CA ASP A 23 -3.43 -4.71 -14.71
C ASP A 23 -2.87 -3.85 -13.57
N ASN A 24 -1.56 -3.60 -13.63
CA ASN A 24 -0.86 -2.82 -12.61
C ASN A 24 -0.78 -1.31 -12.93
N SER A 25 -1.52 -0.81 -13.93
CA SER A 25 -1.50 0.61 -14.31
C SER A 25 -1.93 1.58 -13.20
N GLU A 26 -2.76 1.11 -12.26
CA GLU A 26 -3.20 1.89 -11.10
C GLU A 26 -2.27 1.77 -9.89
N TRP A 27 -1.20 0.99 -9.97
CA TRP A 27 -0.33 0.80 -8.81
C TRP A 27 0.38 2.10 -8.47
N PRO A 28 0.42 2.49 -7.19
CA PRO A 28 1.19 3.64 -6.78
C PRO A 28 2.68 3.37 -7.02
N SER A 29 3.46 4.43 -7.21
CA SER A 29 4.88 4.34 -7.54
C SER A 29 5.69 3.51 -6.52
N TRP A 30 5.32 3.57 -5.24
CA TRP A 30 5.95 2.77 -4.19
C TRP A 30 5.69 1.26 -4.35
N LEU A 31 4.52 0.87 -4.85
CA LEU A 31 4.20 -0.54 -5.09
C LEU A 31 4.90 -1.05 -6.37
N HIS A 32 4.99 -0.20 -7.40
CA HIS A 32 5.82 -0.49 -8.57
C HIS A 32 7.29 -0.68 -8.20
N ALA A 33 7.85 0.17 -7.33
CA ALA A 33 9.23 0.04 -6.86
C ALA A 33 9.45 -1.29 -6.13
N ALA A 34 8.51 -1.70 -5.26
CA ALA A 34 8.57 -2.98 -4.58
C ALA A 34 8.49 -4.17 -5.54
N TRP A 35 7.69 -4.05 -6.61
CA TRP A 35 7.54 -5.08 -7.64
C TRP A 35 8.74 -5.21 -8.58
N GLN A 36 9.42 -4.10 -8.87
CA GLN A 36 10.56 -4.06 -9.78
C GLN A 36 11.89 -4.40 -9.11
N SER A 37 11.90 -4.52 -7.79
CA SER A 37 13.10 -4.82 -7.00
C SER A 37 13.41 -6.33 -6.98
N ASP A 38 14.68 -6.67 -6.85
CA ASP A 38 15.11 -8.06 -6.66
C ASP A 38 14.65 -8.54 -5.27
N GLY A 39 13.81 -9.58 -5.24
CA GLY A 39 13.03 -10.02 -4.08
C GLY A 39 13.76 -10.03 -2.74
N GLY A 40 13.00 -9.87 -1.66
CA GLY A 40 13.53 -9.67 -0.32
C GLY A 40 12.67 -8.71 0.49
N LYS A 41 13.20 -8.21 1.62
CA LYS A 41 12.47 -7.26 2.47
C LYS A 41 12.12 -5.98 1.71
N GLY A 42 10.86 -5.54 1.81
CA GLY A 42 10.31 -4.38 1.11
C GLY A 42 9.93 -4.64 -0.36
N CYS A 43 10.12 -5.86 -0.86
CA CYS A 43 9.84 -6.22 -2.25
C CYS A 43 8.55 -7.07 -2.34
N MET A 44 7.90 -7.05 -3.49
CA MET A 44 6.76 -7.90 -3.81
C MET A 44 7.09 -8.74 -5.05
N TRP A 45 6.82 -10.04 -5.02
CA TRP A 45 7.10 -10.93 -6.16
C TRP A 45 6.09 -12.07 -6.25
N ILE A 46 6.14 -12.82 -7.37
CA ILE A 46 5.32 -14.03 -7.55
C ILE A 46 5.90 -15.15 -6.71
N ASP A 47 5.06 -15.77 -5.89
CA ASP A 47 5.37 -17.00 -5.19
C ASP A 47 5.48 -18.15 -6.21
N LYS A 48 6.71 -18.63 -6.43
CA LYS A 48 7.02 -19.68 -7.40
C LYS A 48 6.59 -21.07 -6.92
N ASP A 49 6.38 -21.23 -5.62
CA ASP A 49 6.03 -22.50 -4.99
C ASP A 49 4.51 -22.65 -4.83
N ALA A 50 3.74 -21.59 -5.11
CA ALA A 50 2.29 -21.62 -5.02
C ALA A 50 1.66 -22.42 -6.20
N PRO A 51 0.62 -23.24 -5.95
CA PRO A 51 -0.04 -24.05 -6.98
C PRO A 51 -0.87 -23.21 -7.97
N LYS A 52 -1.11 -21.94 -7.65
CA LYS A 52 -1.77 -20.93 -8.48
C LYS A 52 -1.01 -19.63 -8.29
N ARG A 53 -1.09 -18.72 -9.28
CA ARG A 53 -0.48 -17.39 -9.20
C ARG A 53 -0.86 -16.73 -7.88
N ALA A 54 0.16 -16.42 -7.09
CA ALA A 54 0.04 -15.74 -5.81
C ALA A 54 1.20 -14.75 -5.68
N PHE A 55 0.95 -13.67 -4.94
CA PHE A 55 1.99 -12.72 -4.59
C PHE A 55 2.44 -12.93 -3.15
N VAL A 56 3.70 -12.63 -2.92
CA VAL A 56 4.29 -12.54 -1.60
C VAL A 56 4.99 -11.20 -1.43
N LEU A 57 4.99 -10.72 -0.20
CA LEU A 57 5.61 -9.48 0.23
C LEU A 57 6.68 -9.80 1.28
N GLY A 58 7.90 -9.34 1.06
CA GLY A 58 8.93 -9.39 2.09
C GLY A 58 8.70 -8.28 3.10
N THR A 59 8.42 -8.63 4.34
CA THR A 59 8.19 -7.70 5.47
C THR A 59 9.34 -7.75 6.48
N ARG A 60 9.22 -7.05 7.61
CA ARG A 60 10.19 -7.12 8.72
C ARG A 60 10.10 -8.48 9.44
N GLU A 61 8.93 -9.09 9.40
CA GLU A 61 8.55 -10.33 10.09
C GLU A 61 8.83 -11.58 9.24
N GLY A 62 9.13 -11.39 7.94
CA GLY A 62 9.40 -12.46 6.99
C GLY A 62 8.60 -12.28 5.71
N VAL A 63 8.46 -13.36 4.94
CA VAL A 63 7.69 -13.37 3.68
C VAL A 63 6.23 -13.63 4.00
N HIS A 64 5.34 -12.71 3.63
CA HIS A 64 3.91 -12.81 3.84
C HIS A 64 3.19 -13.01 2.50
N ARG A 65 2.27 -13.98 2.46
CA ARG A 65 1.42 -14.20 1.29
C ARG A 65 0.32 -13.15 1.23
N ILE A 66 0.16 -12.55 0.07
CA ILE A 66 -0.94 -11.65 -0.26
C ILE A 66 -2.06 -12.51 -0.86
N THR A 67 -3.26 -12.42 -0.29
CA THR A 67 -4.48 -12.97 -0.90
C THR A 67 -5.24 -11.87 -1.61
N TRP A 68 -6.15 -12.26 -2.51
CA TRP A 68 -7.04 -11.30 -3.12
C TRP A 68 -7.86 -10.57 -2.06
N ASP A 69 -8.07 -9.29 -2.32
CA ASP A 69 -8.74 -8.30 -1.46
C ASP A 69 -7.95 -7.91 -0.20
N ASP A 70 -6.71 -8.37 -0.07
CA ASP A 70 -5.79 -7.80 0.91
C ASP A 70 -5.44 -6.36 0.55
N TRP A 71 -5.27 -5.53 1.57
CA TRP A 71 -4.67 -4.22 1.44
C TRP A 71 -3.16 -4.31 1.58
N ILE A 72 -2.42 -3.65 0.69
CA ILE A 72 -0.99 -3.39 0.88
C ILE A 72 -0.85 -1.99 1.43
N ILE A 73 -0.35 -1.88 2.65
CA ILE A 73 -0.17 -0.61 3.36
C ILE A 73 1.29 -0.20 3.28
N ARG A 74 1.54 1.07 2.98
CA ARG A 74 2.85 1.71 3.15
C ARG A 74 2.89 2.45 4.47
N GLY A 75 3.75 1.98 5.36
CA GLY A 75 4.04 2.61 6.64
C GLY A 75 4.91 3.87 6.52
N ILE A 76 5.15 4.52 7.66
CA ILE A 76 5.77 5.85 7.73
C ILE A 76 7.22 5.85 7.26
N GLU A 77 7.96 4.78 7.52
CA GLU A 77 9.36 4.63 7.09
C GLU A 77 9.46 3.99 5.69
N GLY A 78 8.33 3.89 4.98
CA GLY A 78 8.23 3.29 3.65
C GLY A 78 8.19 1.76 3.66
N GLU A 79 8.09 1.14 4.83
CA GLU A 79 7.92 -0.29 4.96
C GLU A 79 6.52 -0.74 4.51
N LEU A 80 6.43 -1.96 3.97
CA LEU A 80 5.20 -2.47 3.39
C LEU A 80 4.64 -3.61 4.24
N TYR A 81 3.31 -3.61 4.39
CA TYR A 81 2.56 -4.66 5.09
C TYR A 81 1.39 -5.13 4.24
N ALA A 82 1.08 -6.42 4.30
CA ALA A 82 -0.20 -6.95 3.85
C ALA A 82 -1.19 -6.92 5.03
N CYS A 83 -2.42 -6.51 4.78
CA CYS A 83 -3.48 -6.39 5.77
C CYS A 83 -4.77 -7.01 5.23
N LYS A 84 -5.47 -7.79 6.05
CA LYS A 84 -6.75 -8.39 5.66
C LYS A 84 -7.84 -7.33 5.58
N PRO A 85 -8.80 -7.44 4.65
CA PRO A 85 -9.81 -6.41 4.43
C PRO A 85 -10.63 -6.09 5.68
N ASP A 86 -11.05 -7.11 6.44
CA ASP A 86 -11.78 -6.94 7.70
C ASP A 86 -10.97 -6.19 8.77
N ILE A 87 -9.67 -6.48 8.88
CA ILE A 87 -8.76 -5.78 9.78
C ILE A 87 -8.55 -4.33 9.31
N PHE A 88 -8.38 -4.12 8.00
CA PHE A 88 -8.16 -2.80 7.43
C PHE A 88 -9.37 -1.89 7.68
N GLU A 89 -10.57 -2.34 7.34
CA GLU A 89 -11.82 -1.59 7.53
C GLU A 89 -12.12 -1.31 9.01
N ALA A 90 -11.74 -2.21 9.91
CA ALA A 90 -11.89 -1.99 11.35
C ALA A 90 -10.87 -1.00 11.93
N THR A 91 -9.75 -0.74 11.23
CA THR A 91 -8.60 0.04 11.74
C THR A 91 -8.48 1.42 11.10
N TYR A 92 -8.84 1.54 9.81
CA TYR A 92 -8.59 2.74 9.02
C TYR A 92 -9.89 3.33 8.49
N GLU A 93 -9.94 4.66 8.47
CA GLU A 93 -10.99 5.44 7.82
C GLU A 93 -10.38 6.28 6.68
N PRO A 94 -11.13 6.51 5.58
CA PRO A 94 -10.64 7.36 4.50
C PRO A 94 -10.51 8.81 4.99
N VAL A 95 -9.36 9.41 4.69
CA VAL A 95 -9.13 10.83 4.94
C VAL A 95 -9.19 11.63 3.64
N LEU A 96 -9.82 12.81 3.68
CA LEU A 96 -9.82 13.72 2.55
C LEU A 96 -8.42 14.32 2.39
N VAL A 97 -7.73 13.93 1.33
CA VAL A 97 -6.52 14.64 0.90
C VAL A 97 -6.99 15.79 0.02
N ALA A 98 -6.87 17.02 0.50
CA ALA A 98 -7.10 18.19 -0.34
C ALA A 98 -6.11 18.12 -1.50
N SER A 99 -6.59 17.87 -2.72
CA SER A 99 -5.75 17.93 -3.92
C SER A 99 -5.10 19.31 -3.95
N ALA A 100 -3.78 19.35 -4.10
CA ALA A 100 -3.07 20.60 -4.31
C ALA A 100 -3.71 21.33 -5.50
N PHE A 101 -4.49 22.38 -5.23
CA PHE A 101 -4.72 23.40 -6.23
C PHE A 101 -3.34 23.92 -6.61
N PRO A 102 -2.93 23.90 -7.88
CA PRO A 102 -1.69 24.56 -8.27
C PRO A 102 -1.80 26.03 -7.84
N PRO A 103 -0.83 26.58 -7.08
CA PRO A 103 -0.82 28.00 -6.80
C PRO A 103 -0.53 28.74 -8.10
N GLY A 104 -1.57 29.27 -8.75
CA GLY A 104 -1.43 30.27 -9.81
C GLY A 104 -2.18 29.98 -11.10
N GLU A 105 -3.48 30.24 -11.12
CA GLU A 105 -4.12 30.90 -12.27
C GLU A 105 -4.91 32.11 -11.74
N ILE A 106 -4.14 33.11 -11.30
CA ILE A 106 -4.63 34.48 -11.26
C ILE A 106 -4.51 35.08 -12.67
N GLY A 107 -5.62 35.07 -13.40
CA GLY A 107 -5.95 36.10 -14.39
C GLY A 107 -5.58 35.85 -15.85
N ARG A 108 -6.62 35.73 -16.68
CA ARG A 108 -6.93 36.79 -17.66
C ARG A 108 -8.46 36.89 -17.78
N LEU A 109 -9.00 38.05 -17.44
CA LEU A 109 -10.28 38.51 -17.96
C LEU A 109 -9.92 39.31 -19.21
N ASP A 110 -10.18 38.75 -20.37
CA ASP A 110 -10.41 39.49 -21.61
C ASP A 110 -11.85 40.04 -21.67
#